data_AF-A0A8H4J083-F1
#
_entry.id   AF-A0A8H4J083-F1
#
_cell.length_a   1.000
_cell.length_b   1.000
_cell.length_c   1.000
_cell.angle_alpha   90.00
_cell.angle_beta   90.00
_cell.angle_gamma   90.00
#
_symmetry.space_group_name_H-M   'P 1'
#
loop_
_entity.id
_entity.type
_entity.pdbx_description
1 polymer ?
#
loop_
_entity_poly.entity_id
_entity_poly.type
_entity_poly.pdbx_seq_one_letter_code
_entity_poly.pdbx_strand_id
1 'polypeptide(L)'
;MASVPLHLIVDWDGTATRNDTLHFLGKICADSAHHRSIKQDDAPPTATSWDDVVKAYIDDFTDHVSSYKPEKSQRTTIAEEKAWLASLEVVESRSVHRVEDAGIFKGVTAEGVKNGAVKAVQSGDLELRDGWSALLSQGIKTTILSVNWSATFIRECLRAAAAREHDSEALLQAVDSITILANEIDGLNDSDGSSGLLNLARPGLDGEKGGIRTSADKLANMPTPVKFGGEELVVYVGDSATDFEALLAADVGICIRDEEEPSSGQKELAETLTRIGVEQHRIKLLAEMPPADDSLVRVYWAKNLQEVALSLSSYY
;
A
#
# COMPACT_ATOMS: atom_id res chain seq x y z
N MET A 1 29.10 13.10 -14.92
CA MET A 1 28.75 11.68 -14.70
C MET A 1 27.29 11.54 -15.05
N ALA A 2 26.88 10.52 -15.81
CA ALA A 2 25.45 10.31 -16.04
C ALA A 2 24.78 10.04 -14.69
N SER A 3 23.64 10.68 -14.41
CA SER A 3 22.86 10.36 -13.21
C SER A 3 22.41 8.90 -13.28
N VAL A 4 22.40 8.23 -12.13
CA VAL A 4 21.83 6.87 -12.03
C VAL A 4 20.32 6.99 -12.27
N PRO A 5 19.68 6.08 -13.02
CA PRO A 5 18.22 6.16 -13.19
C PRO A 5 17.49 6.09 -11.84
N LEU A 6 16.41 6.84 -11.69
CA LEU A 6 15.61 6.87 -10.47
C LEU A 6 14.40 5.93 -10.58
N HIS A 7 14.19 5.09 -9.57
CA HIS A 7 12.99 4.27 -9.40
C HIS A 7 12.23 4.73 -8.15
N LEU A 8 11.05 5.31 -8.37
CA LEU A 8 10.14 5.74 -7.32
C LEU A 8 9.21 4.59 -6.91
N ILE A 9 9.19 4.26 -5.63
CA ILE A 9 8.27 3.32 -5.01
C ILE A 9 7.35 4.10 -4.06
N VAL A 10 6.04 3.89 -4.17
CA VAL A 10 5.04 4.63 -3.39
C VAL A 10 4.05 3.63 -2.80
N ASP A 11 3.78 3.70 -1.50
CA ASP A 11 2.64 3.01 -0.92
C ASP A 11 1.30 3.63 -1.39
N TRP A 12 0.22 2.87 -1.29
CA TRP A 12 -1.11 3.30 -1.66
C TRP A 12 -1.86 3.94 -0.49
N ASP A 13 -2.34 3.12 0.44
CA ASP A 13 -3.24 3.53 1.52
C ASP A 13 -2.52 4.43 2.52
N GLY A 14 -3.05 5.62 2.80
CA GLY A 14 -2.43 6.59 3.72
C GLY A 14 -1.24 7.37 3.14
N THR A 15 -0.66 6.87 2.04
CA THR A 15 0.45 7.51 1.31
C THR A 15 -0.02 8.20 0.03
N ALA A 16 -0.46 7.46 -0.98
CA ALA A 16 -1.02 8.03 -2.22
C ALA A 16 -2.46 8.50 -2.05
N THR A 17 -3.22 7.84 -1.16
CA THR A 17 -4.53 8.29 -0.70
C THR A 17 -4.40 8.97 0.67
N ARG A 18 -5.40 9.75 1.07
CA ARG A 18 -5.43 10.30 2.44
C ARG A 18 -5.85 9.27 3.49
N ASN A 19 -6.65 8.29 3.10
CA ASN A 19 -7.26 7.31 3.99
C ASN A 19 -7.12 5.89 3.45
N ASP A 20 -7.26 4.90 4.32
CA ASP A 20 -7.37 3.48 3.95
C ASP A 20 -8.56 3.24 3.01
N THR A 21 -8.32 2.38 2.01
CA THR A 21 -9.30 2.09 0.95
C THR A 21 -9.85 0.67 0.98
N LEU A 22 -9.43 -0.20 1.89
CA LEU A 22 -9.92 -1.59 1.95
C LEU A 22 -11.44 -1.65 2.19
N HIS A 23 -11.99 -0.69 2.94
CA HIS A 23 -13.43 -0.63 3.19
C HIS A 23 -14.27 -0.45 1.91
N PHE A 24 -13.71 0.10 0.82
CA PHE A 24 -14.40 0.16 -0.47
C PHE A 24 -14.56 -1.22 -1.10
N LEU A 25 -13.61 -2.13 -0.89
CA LEU A 25 -13.72 -3.51 -1.35
C LEU A 25 -14.88 -4.21 -0.65
N GLY A 26 -15.06 -3.98 0.66
CA GLY A 26 -16.25 -4.44 1.40
C GLY A 26 -17.57 -3.94 0.79
N LYS A 27 -17.65 -2.65 0.43
CA LYS A 27 -18.83 -2.08 -0.26
C LYS A 27 -19.07 -2.71 -1.62
N ILE A 28 -18.02 -2.91 -2.43
CA ILE A 28 -18.11 -3.57 -3.75
C ILE A 28 -18.65 -4.99 -3.62
N CYS A 29 -18.22 -5.73 -2.59
CA CYS A 29 -18.71 -7.08 -2.32
C CYS A 29 -20.19 -7.09 -1.96
N ALA A 30 -20.61 -6.20 -1.05
CA ALA A 30 -22.01 -6.07 -0.65
C ALA A 30 -22.90 -5.73 -1.86
N ASP A 31 -22.49 -4.75 -2.67
CA ASP A 31 -23.21 -4.38 -3.90
C ASP A 31 -23.30 -5.57 -4.86
N SER A 32 -22.20 -6.31 -5.06
CA SER A 32 -22.18 -7.49 -5.93
C SER A 32 -23.09 -8.62 -5.42
N ALA A 33 -23.10 -8.87 -4.10
CA ALA A 33 -23.96 -9.87 -3.48
C ALA A 33 -25.44 -9.52 -3.62
N HIS A 34 -25.83 -8.26 -3.39
CA HIS A 34 -27.20 -7.79 -3.59
C HIS A 34 -27.68 -7.95 -5.04
N HIS A 35 -26.83 -7.65 -6.02
CA HIS A 35 -27.18 -7.85 -7.44
C HIS A 35 -27.37 -9.33 -7.80
N ARG A 36 -26.67 -10.25 -7.11
CA ARG A 36 -26.86 -11.70 -7.28
C ARG A 36 -28.11 -12.21 -6.56
N SER A 37 -28.37 -11.78 -5.34
CA SER A 37 -29.55 -12.22 -4.58
C SER A 37 -30.86 -11.76 -5.22
N ILE A 38 -30.89 -10.59 -5.87
CA ILE A 38 -32.06 -10.16 -6.67
C ILE A 38 -32.30 -11.11 -7.87
N LYS A 39 -31.26 -11.83 -8.33
CA LYS A 39 -31.33 -12.80 -9.44
C LYS A 39 -31.53 -14.25 -8.99
N GLN A 40 -31.38 -14.57 -7.70
CA GLN A 40 -31.51 -15.93 -7.14
C GLN A 40 -32.22 -15.89 -5.78
N ASP A 41 -33.41 -16.50 -5.70
CA ASP A 41 -34.29 -16.55 -4.50
C ASP A 41 -33.77 -17.42 -3.32
N ASP A 42 -32.53 -17.93 -3.35
CA ASP A 42 -32.08 -19.03 -2.46
C ASP A 42 -30.79 -18.73 -1.64
N ALA A 43 -30.54 -17.49 -1.23
CA ALA A 43 -29.34 -17.20 -0.41
C ALA A 43 -29.54 -17.59 1.08
N PRO A 44 -28.72 -18.48 1.68
CA PRO A 44 -28.80 -18.83 3.09
C PRO A 44 -28.46 -17.62 3.99
N PRO A 45 -29.21 -17.39 5.08
CA PRO A 45 -29.05 -16.20 5.92
C PRO A 45 -28.06 -16.43 7.06
N THR A 46 -26.76 -16.58 6.78
CA THR A 46 -25.67 -16.46 7.79
C THR A 46 -24.31 -16.22 7.11
N ALA A 47 -24.20 -15.25 6.20
CA ALA A 47 -22.91 -14.87 5.62
C ALA A 47 -22.17 -13.93 6.58
N THR A 48 -20.93 -14.26 6.96
CA THR A 48 -20.00 -13.36 7.66
C THR A 48 -19.92 -12.03 6.90
N SER A 49 -20.20 -10.91 7.56
CA SER A 49 -20.13 -9.60 6.94
C SER A 49 -18.70 -9.06 6.90
N TRP A 50 -18.46 -8.02 6.09
CA TRP A 50 -17.19 -7.29 6.10
C TRP A 50 -16.86 -6.74 7.50
N ASP A 51 -17.86 -6.21 8.20
CA ASP A 51 -17.70 -5.66 9.55
C ASP A 51 -17.31 -6.75 10.56
N ASP A 52 -17.81 -7.97 10.40
CA ASP A 52 -17.41 -9.11 11.24
C ASP A 52 -15.93 -9.48 11.01
N VAL A 53 -15.45 -9.42 9.77
CA VAL A 53 -14.04 -9.65 9.43
C VAL A 53 -13.16 -8.59 10.07
N VAL A 54 -13.52 -7.31 9.90
CA VAL A 54 -12.77 -6.18 10.46
C VAL A 54 -12.69 -6.29 11.98
N LYS A 55 -13.82 -6.58 12.62
CA LYS A 55 -13.88 -6.78 14.07
C LYS A 55 -12.94 -7.91 14.52
N ALA A 56 -13.03 -9.07 13.87
CA ALA A 56 -12.21 -10.22 14.25
C ALA A 56 -10.71 -9.98 14.00
N TYR A 57 -10.34 -9.19 12.98
CA TYR A 57 -8.97 -8.72 12.79
C TYR A 57 -8.49 -7.81 13.93
N ILE A 58 -9.33 -6.85 14.35
CA ILE A 58 -9.00 -5.96 15.49
C ILE A 58 -8.82 -6.77 16.78
N ASP A 59 -9.65 -7.79 17.01
CA ASP A 59 -9.55 -8.69 18.17
C ASP A 59 -8.22 -9.48 18.12
N ASP A 60 -7.90 -10.13 16.98
CA ASP A 60 -6.64 -10.85 16.78
C ASP A 60 -5.41 -9.94 16.98
N PHE A 61 -5.45 -8.72 16.42
CA PHE A 61 -4.37 -7.74 16.54
C PHE A 61 -4.18 -7.29 18.00
N THR A 62 -5.28 -6.99 18.69
CA THR A 62 -5.25 -6.56 20.09
C THR A 62 -4.69 -7.65 21.00
N ASP A 63 -5.13 -8.89 20.81
CA ASP A 63 -4.63 -10.05 21.54
C ASP A 63 -3.13 -10.27 21.29
N HIS A 64 -2.69 -10.15 20.04
CA HIS A 64 -1.28 -10.27 19.68
C HIS A 64 -0.41 -9.17 20.30
N VAL A 65 -0.85 -7.91 20.23
CA VAL A 65 -0.17 -6.76 20.88
C VAL A 65 -0.05 -6.97 22.39
N SER A 66 -1.10 -7.46 23.04
CA SER A 66 -1.11 -7.63 24.51
C SER A 66 -0.20 -8.77 24.98
N SER A 67 -0.02 -9.81 24.16
CA SER A 67 0.72 -11.02 24.51
C SER A 67 2.18 -11.00 24.06
N TYR A 68 2.53 -10.23 23.04
CA TYR A 68 3.89 -10.16 22.52
C TYR A 68 4.88 -9.56 23.52
N LYS A 69 6.08 -10.16 23.58
CA LYS A 69 7.22 -9.63 24.33
C LYS A 69 8.46 -9.57 23.42
N PRO A 70 9.30 -8.53 23.55
CA PRO A 70 9.19 -7.40 24.48
C PRO A 70 8.06 -6.41 24.13
N GLU A 71 7.56 -5.69 25.14
CA GLU A 71 6.49 -4.68 24.96
C GLU A 71 6.94 -3.51 24.08
N LYS A 72 5.99 -2.72 23.56
CA LYS A 72 6.29 -1.60 22.64
C LYS A 72 7.33 -0.62 23.19
N SER A 73 7.27 -0.29 24.48
CA SER A 73 8.23 0.62 25.14
C SER A 73 9.63 0.03 25.31
N GLN A 74 9.76 -1.30 25.24
CA GLN A 74 11.01 -2.03 25.45
C GLN A 74 11.71 -2.38 24.13
N ARG A 75 10.99 -2.38 23.01
CA ARG A 75 11.59 -2.46 21.68
C ARG A 75 12.32 -1.14 21.41
N THR A 76 13.64 -1.15 21.43
CA THR A 76 14.46 0.08 21.30
C THR A 76 15.47 -0.02 20.16
N THR A 77 15.46 -1.13 19.43
CA THR A 77 16.32 -1.36 18.28
C THR A 77 15.51 -1.67 17.02
N ILE A 78 16.11 -1.39 15.85
CA ILE A 78 15.54 -1.77 14.56
C ILE A 78 15.26 -3.28 14.50
N ALA A 79 16.17 -4.11 15.02
CA ALA A 79 16.01 -5.56 15.00
C ALA A 79 14.80 -6.05 15.82
N GLU A 80 14.57 -5.47 17.00
CA GLU A 80 13.41 -5.81 17.82
C GLU A 80 12.10 -5.36 17.19
N GLU A 81 12.07 -4.18 16.55
CA GLU A 81 10.88 -3.71 15.85
C GLU A 81 10.59 -4.57 14.61
N LYS A 82 11.61 -4.95 13.84
CA LYS A 82 11.47 -5.91 12.74
C LYS A 82 10.89 -7.24 13.21
N ALA A 83 11.38 -7.78 14.34
CA ALA A 83 10.85 -9.02 14.90
C ALA A 83 9.37 -8.89 15.31
N TRP A 84 8.97 -7.74 15.87
CA TRP A 84 7.57 -7.44 16.14
C TRP A 84 6.72 -7.40 14.87
N LEU A 85 7.15 -6.67 13.83
CA LEU A 85 6.40 -6.59 12.58
C LEU A 85 6.29 -7.94 11.88
N ALA A 86 7.37 -8.73 11.86
CA ALA A 86 7.34 -10.10 11.33
C ALA A 86 6.35 -10.99 12.10
N SER A 87 6.21 -10.80 13.41
CA SER A 87 5.27 -11.59 14.22
C SER A 87 3.80 -11.34 13.87
N LEU A 88 3.46 -10.25 13.18
CA LEU A 88 2.10 -9.93 12.75
C LEU A 88 1.63 -10.80 11.57
N GLU A 89 2.52 -11.53 10.89
CA GLU A 89 2.17 -12.41 9.77
C GLU A 89 1.01 -13.38 10.11
N VAL A 90 0.98 -13.89 11.35
CA VAL A 90 -0.09 -14.78 11.81
C VAL A 90 -1.45 -14.09 11.88
N VAL A 91 -1.48 -12.81 12.27
CA VAL A 91 -2.70 -11.99 12.35
C VAL A 91 -3.20 -11.71 10.93
N GLU A 92 -2.31 -11.27 10.04
CA GLU A 92 -2.64 -11.00 8.64
C GLU A 92 -3.16 -12.24 7.92
N SER A 93 -2.50 -13.38 8.13
CA SER A 93 -2.89 -14.66 7.52
C SER A 93 -4.28 -15.12 7.99
N ARG A 94 -4.62 -14.94 9.28
CA ARG A 94 -5.97 -15.26 9.78
C ARG A 94 -7.04 -14.37 9.15
N SER A 95 -6.75 -13.08 8.98
CA SER A 95 -7.68 -12.14 8.34
C SER A 95 -8.02 -12.57 6.91
N VAL A 96 -6.99 -12.94 6.14
CA VAL A 96 -7.17 -13.43 4.77
C VAL A 96 -7.96 -14.73 4.73
N HIS A 97 -7.59 -15.75 5.50
CA HIS A 97 -8.32 -17.01 5.52
C HIS A 97 -9.80 -16.80 5.88
N ARG A 98 -10.10 -15.90 6.82
CA ARG A 98 -11.49 -15.58 7.18
C ARG A 98 -12.30 -15.03 6.02
N VAL A 99 -11.70 -14.17 5.20
CA VAL A 99 -12.33 -13.59 4.02
C VAL A 99 -12.55 -14.64 2.93
N GLU A 100 -11.55 -15.50 2.72
CA GLU A 100 -11.58 -16.58 1.74
C GLU A 100 -12.60 -17.66 2.12
N ASP A 101 -12.58 -18.12 3.38
CA ASP A 101 -13.51 -19.13 3.93
C ASP A 101 -14.96 -18.63 3.90
N ALA A 102 -15.16 -17.32 4.17
CA ALA A 102 -16.47 -16.69 4.05
C ALA A 102 -16.90 -16.46 2.60
N GLY A 103 -15.99 -16.59 1.63
CA GLY A 103 -16.25 -16.34 0.22
C GLY A 103 -16.71 -14.91 -0.07
N ILE A 104 -16.23 -13.92 0.69
CA ILE A 104 -16.71 -12.53 0.61
C ILE A 104 -16.52 -11.95 -0.80
N PHE A 105 -15.40 -12.28 -1.44
CA PHE A 105 -15.10 -11.83 -2.80
C PHE A 105 -15.75 -12.68 -3.90
N LYS A 106 -16.44 -13.78 -3.56
CA LYS A 106 -16.96 -14.70 -4.57
C LYS A 106 -17.94 -14.00 -5.51
N GLY A 107 -17.73 -14.19 -6.81
CA GLY A 107 -18.52 -13.60 -7.88
C GLY A 107 -18.35 -12.09 -8.06
N VAL A 108 -17.40 -11.44 -7.38
CA VAL A 108 -17.00 -10.05 -7.69
C VAL A 108 -16.32 -10.04 -9.06
N THR A 109 -16.63 -9.06 -9.90
CA THR A 109 -16.09 -8.94 -11.27
C THR A 109 -15.19 -7.73 -11.39
N ALA A 110 -14.30 -7.73 -12.38
CA ALA A 110 -13.45 -6.58 -12.73
C ALA A 110 -14.29 -5.31 -13.01
N GLU A 111 -15.45 -5.47 -13.67
CA GLU A 111 -16.37 -4.37 -13.91
C GLU A 111 -16.97 -3.83 -12.61
N GLY A 112 -17.32 -4.71 -11.66
CA GLY A 112 -17.78 -4.31 -10.33
C GLY A 112 -16.72 -3.51 -9.56
N VAL A 113 -15.46 -3.98 -9.59
CA VAL A 113 -14.32 -3.27 -8.98
C VAL A 113 -14.11 -1.90 -9.62
N LYS A 114 -14.11 -1.84 -10.96
CA LYS A 114 -14.00 -0.58 -11.71
C LYS A 114 -15.11 0.41 -11.35
N ASN A 115 -16.36 -0.04 -11.35
CA ASN A 115 -17.50 0.82 -11.03
C ASN A 115 -17.43 1.33 -9.59
N GLY A 116 -16.99 0.48 -8.64
CA GLY A 116 -16.74 0.88 -7.27
C GLY A 116 -15.64 1.92 -7.12
N ALA A 117 -14.50 1.72 -7.80
CA ALA A 117 -13.39 2.66 -7.82
C ALA A 117 -13.79 4.03 -8.39
N VAL A 118 -14.47 4.04 -9.54
CA VAL A 118 -14.99 5.26 -10.19
C VAL A 118 -15.96 5.99 -9.27
N LYS A 119 -16.89 5.25 -8.65
CA LYS A 119 -17.87 5.82 -7.71
C LYS A 119 -17.18 6.46 -6.50
N ALA A 120 -16.20 5.77 -5.89
CA ALA A 120 -15.46 6.27 -4.73
C ALA A 120 -14.70 7.58 -5.02
N VAL A 121 -14.08 7.69 -6.20
CA VAL A 121 -13.40 8.92 -6.62
C VAL A 121 -14.40 10.03 -6.96
N GLN A 122 -15.48 9.71 -7.69
CA GLN A 122 -16.45 10.70 -8.13
C GLN A 122 -17.30 11.28 -6.99
N SER A 123 -17.60 10.48 -5.96
CA SER A 123 -18.30 10.94 -4.76
C SER A 123 -17.43 11.80 -3.85
N GLY A 124 -16.11 11.73 -4.00
CA GLY A 124 -15.15 12.34 -3.08
C GLY A 124 -14.89 11.52 -1.82
N ASP A 125 -15.42 10.29 -1.71
CA ASP A 125 -15.15 9.42 -0.57
C ASP A 125 -13.69 8.93 -0.57
N LEU A 126 -13.10 8.76 -1.75
CA LEU A 126 -11.68 8.49 -1.94
C LEU A 126 -10.97 9.74 -2.46
N GLU A 127 -10.08 10.27 -1.63
CA GLU A 127 -9.23 11.42 -1.95
C GLU A 127 -7.79 10.97 -2.18
N LEU A 128 -7.25 11.28 -3.36
CA LEU A 128 -5.81 11.21 -3.58
C LEU A 128 -5.11 12.38 -2.89
N ARG A 129 -3.90 12.11 -2.40
CA ARG A 129 -3.10 13.08 -1.67
C ARG A 129 -2.57 14.18 -2.58
N ASP A 130 -2.53 15.40 -2.06
CA ASP A 130 -2.01 16.57 -2.77
C ASP A 130 -0.63 16.31 -3.41
N GLY A 131 -0.54 16.62 -4.70
CA GLY A 131 0.65 16.44 -5.52
C GLY A 131 0.81 15.06 -6.17
N TRP A 132 -0.16 14.15 -6.01
CA TRP A 132 -0.12 12.84 -6.68
C TRP A 132 0.06 12.97 -8.21
N SER A 133 -0.70 13.84 -8.87
CA SER A 133 -0.64 14.02 -10.32
C SER A 133 0.70 14.61 -10.76
N ALA A 134 1.19 15.62 -10.03
CA ALA A 134 2.50 16.22 -10.25
C ALA A 134 3.66 15.23 -10.07
N LEU A 135 3.54 14.28 -9.14
CA LEU A 135 4.54 13.24 -8.90
C LEU A 135 4.55 12.20 -10.04
N LEU A 136 3.38 11.72 -10.45
CA LEU A 136 3.27 10.68 -11.48
C LEU A 136 3.61 11.19 -12.89
N SER A 137 3.41 12.48 -13.16
CA SER A 137 3.73 13.09 -14.46
C SER A 137 5.22 13.38 -14.69
N GLN A 138 6.12 13.04 -13.76
CA GLN A 138 7.55 13.35 -13.90
C GLN A 138 8.32 12.46 -14.89
N GLY A 139 7.67 11.45 -15.47
CA GLY A 139 8.34 10.49 -16.35
C GLY A 139 9.35 9.59 -15.62
N ILE A 140 9.28 9.55 -14.28
CA ILE A 140 10.08 8.68 -13.43
C ILE A 140 9.47 7.29 -13.43
N LYS A 141 10.29 6.24 -13.55
CA LYS A 141 9.85 4.86 -13.38
C LYS A 141 9.23 4.71 -11.99
N THR A 142 7.93 4.40 -11.96
CA THR A 142 7.15 4.39 -10.72
C THR A 142 6.51 3.03 -10.48
N THR A 143 6.57 2.56 -9.23
CA THR A 143 5.86 1.38 -8.76
C THR A 143 5.04 1.71 -7.53
N ILE A 144 3.77 1.32 -7.54
CA ILE A 144 2.97 1.29 -6.32
C ILE A 144 3.17 -0.06 -5.67
N LEU A 145 3.58 -0.07 -4.40
CA LEU A 145 3.82 -1.29 -3.62
C LEU A 145 2.95 -1.26 -2.37
N SER A 146 1.92 -2.11 -2.33
CA SER A 146 0.84 -1.98 -1.35
C SER A 146 0.39 -3.32 -0.77
N VAL A 147 -0.07 -3.28 0.48
CA VAL A 147 -0.76 -4.40 1.13
C VAL A 147 -2.25 -4.48 0.78
N ASN A 148 -2.77 -3.53 -0.01
CA ASN A 148 -4.17 -3.52 -0.43
C ASN A 148 -4.55 -4.83 -1.14
N TRP A 149 -5.82 -5.22 -1.05
CA TRP A 149 -6.32 -6.50 -1.56
C TRP A 149 -6.67 -6.53 -3.05
N SER A 150 -6.60 -5.39 -3.76
CA SER A 150 -6.82 -5.38 -5.21
C SER A 150 -5.97 -4.34 -5.95
N ALA A 151 -4.98 -4.84 -6.70
CA ALA A 151 -4.23 -4.04 -7.67
C ALA A 151 -5.15 -3.42 -8.75
N THR A 152 -6.18 -4.15 -9.18
CA THR A 152 -7.21 -3.66 -10.09
C THR A 152 -7.95 -2.45 -9.51
N PHE A 153 -8.34 -2.48 -8.24
CA PHE A 153 -8.99 -1.34 -7.58
C PHE A 153 -8.09 -0.10 -7.58
N ILE A 154 -6.82 -0.24 -7.18
CA ILE A 154 -5.83 0.86 -7.19
C ILE A 154 -5.73 1.47 -8.60
N ARG A 155 -5.56 0.63 -9.63
CA ARG A 155 -5.45 1.08 -11.03
C ARG A 155 -6.65 1.90 -11.46
N GLU A 156 -7.87 1.40 -11.18
CA GLU A 156 -9.09 2.05 -11.61
C GLU A 156 -9.36 3.35 -10.82
N CYS A 157 -8.94 3.44 -9.55
CA CYS A 157 -8.97 4.70 -8.80
C CYS A 157 -8.06 5.76 -9.43
N LEU A 158 -6.82 5.40 -9.76
CA LEU A 158 -5.88 6.31 -10.42
C LEU A 158 -6.39 6.79 -11.78
N ARG A 159 -6.93 5.88 -12.60
CA ARG A 159 -7.53 6.23 -13.90
C ARG A 159 -8.73 7.15 -13.73
N ALA A 160 -9.62 6.86 -12.79
CA ALA A 160 -10.79 7.69 -12.51
C ALA A 160 -10.40 9.09 -12.04
N ALA A 161 -9.36 9.23 -11.23
CA ALA A 161 -8.83 10.52 -10.81
C ALA A 161 -8.14 11.27 -11.96
N ALA A 162 -7.29 10.59 -12.74
CA ALA A 162 -6.59 11.17 -13.88
C ALA A 162 -7.54 11.70 -14.95
N ALA A 163 -8.65 11.01 -15.21
CA ALA A 163 -9.68 11.45 -16.14
C ALA A 163 -10.37 12.79 -15.74
N ARG A 164 -10.18 13.26 -14.51
CA ARG A 164 -10.73 14.52 -14.00
C ARG A 164 -9.72 15.68 -14.01
N GLU A 165 -8.45 15.39 -14.27
CA GLU A 165 -7.39 16.40 -14.33
C GLU A 165 -7.40 17.17 -15.66
N HIS A 166 -6.86 18.39 -15.65
CA HIS A 166 -6.82 19.25 -16.84
C HIS A 166 -6.03 18.64 -18.00
N ASP A 167 -4.94 17.91 -17.72
CA ASP A 167 -4.11 17.21 -18.70
C ASP A 167 -4.32 15.69 -18.60
N SER A 168 -5.57 15.28 -18.76
CA SER A 168 -6.01 13.91 -18.51
C SER A 168 -5.36 12.86 -19.44
N GLU A 169 -5.06 13.19 -20.69
CA GLU A 169 -4.49 12.21 -21.64
C GLU A 169 -3.07 11.79 -21.26
N ALA A 170 -2.17 12.77 -21.03
CA ALA A 170 -0.80 12.49 -20.63
C ALA A 170 -0.74 11.80 -19.26
N LEU A 171 -1.57 12.24 -18.32
CA LEU A 171 -1.62 11.65 -16.98
C LEU A 171 -2.22 10.23 -17.00
N LEU A 172 -3.22 9.94 -17.83
CA LEU A 172 -3.73 8.57 -18.02
C LEU A 172 -2.65 7.66 -18.57
N GLN A 173 -1.86 8.13 -19.55
CA GLN A 173 -0.73 7.37 -20.07
C GLN A 173 0.33 7.12 -19.00
N ALA A 174 0.66 8.14 -18.18
CA ALA A 174 1.58 7.99 -17.06
C ALA A 174 1.04 6.96 -16.06
N VAL A 175 -0.23 7.07 -15.67
CA VAL A 175 -0.93 6.12 -14.78
C VAL A 175 -0.84 4.70 -15.32
N ASP A 176 -1.11 4.48 -16.62
CA ASP A 176 -1.07 3.17 -17.26
C ASP A 176 0.33 2.55 -17.33
N SER A 177 1.38 3.37 -17.27
CA SER A 177 2.77 2.91 -17.24
C SER A 177 3.26 2.48 -15.84
N ILE A 178 2.54 2.84 -14.78
CA ILE A 178 2.91 2.52 -13.40
C ILE A 178 2.72 1.04 -13.14
N THR A 179 3.78 0.39 -12.64
CA THR A 179 3.69 -0.98 -12.12
C THR A 179 2.95 -0.97 -10.78
N ILE A 180 1.95 -1.84 -10.59
CA ILE A 180 1.31 -2.04 -9.27
C ILE A 180 1.68 -3.43 -8.77
N LEU A 181 2.36 -3.46 -7.62
CA LEU A 181 2.63 -4.66 -6.84
C LEU A 181 1.73 -4.59 -5.59
N ALA A 182 0.59 -5.24 -5.68
CA ALA A 182 -0.35 -5.39 -4.57
C ALA A 182 -0.97 -6.79 -4.63
N ASN A 183 -1.81 -7.12 -3.66
CA ASN A 183 -2.60 -8.33 -3.73
C ASN A 183 -3.69 -8.20 -4.80
N GLU A 184 -4.30 -9.32 -5.18
CA GLU A 184 -5.42 -9.33 -6.10
C GLU A 184 -6.48 -10.37 -5.73
N ILE A 185 -7.73 -10.01 -6.02
CA ILE A 185 -8.88 -10.90 -5.97
C ILE A 185 -8.81 -11.85 -7.17
N ASP A 186 -8.74 -13.15 -6.91
CA ASP A 186 -8.61 -14.15 -7.96
C ASP A 186 -9.87 -14.28 -8.81
N GLY A 187 -9.72 -14.45 -10.13
CA GLY A 187 -10.84 -14.68 -11.05
C GLY A 187 -11.70 -13.45 -11.38
N LEU A 188 -11.25 -12.21 -11.12
CA LEU A 188 -12.03 -11.00 -11.44
C LEU A 188 -12.48 -10.92 -12.92
N ASN A 189 -11.71 -11.48 -13.84
CA ASN A 189 -11.99 -11.47 -15.27
C ASN A 189 -12.76 -12.71 -15.76
N ASP A 190 -13.09 -13.65 -14.87
CA ASP A 190 -13.83 -14.84 -15.24
C ASP A 190 -15.32 -14.51 -15.45
N SER A 191 -15.99 -15.28 -16.31
CA SER A 191 -17.41 -15.05 -16.64
C SER A 191 -18.34 -15.14 -15.44
N ASP A 192 -17.98 -15.99 -14.48
CA ASP A 192 -18.74 -16.20 -13.23
C ASP A 192 -18.27 -15.28 -12.10
N GLY A 193 -17.28 -14.42 -12.38
CA GLY A 193 -16.57 -13.59 -11.41
C GLY A 193 -15.63 -14.38 -10.51
N SER A 194 -15.11 -13.69 -9.50
CA SER A 194 -14.06 -14.18 -8.62
C SER A 194 -14.38 -15.51 -7.93
N SER A 195 -13.35 -16.33 -7.74
CA SER A 195 -13.40 -17.54 -6.92
C SER A 195 -13.64 -17.26 -5.42
N GLY A 196 -13.36 -16.02 -4.97
CA GLY A 196 -13.38 -15.61 -3.57
C GLY A 196 -12.01 -15.63 -2.89
N LEU A 197 -10.97 -16.10 -3.58
CA LEU A 197 -9.61 -16.24 -3.05
C LEU A 197 -8.76 -14.99 -3.32
N LEU A 198 -7.73 -14.78 -2.50
CA LEU A 198 -6.74 -13.71 -2.66
C LEU A 198 -5.38 -14.31 -3.07
N ASN A 199 -4.82 -13.83 -4.18
CA ASN A 199 -3.50 -14.23 -4.70
C ASN A 199 -3.29 -15.75 -4.88
N LEU A 200 -4.04 -16.38 -5.78
CA LEU A 200 -3.69 -17.74 -6.21
C LEU A 200 -2.41 -17.76 -7.06
N ALA A 201 -1.70 -18.89 -6.97
CA ALA A 201 -0.44 -19.14 -7.66
C ALA A 201 -0.56 -18.90 -9.18
N ARG A 202 0.30 -18.03 -9.72
CA ARG A 202 0.48 -17.90 -11.17
C ARG A 202 1.08 -19.20 -11.71
N PRO A 203 0.52 -19.81 -12.77
CA PRO A 203 1.15 -20.97 -13.40
C PRO A 203 2.60 -20.66 -13.83
N GLY A 204 3.56 -21.46 -13.38
CA GLY A 204 4.97 -21.35 -13.77
C GLY A 204 5.93 -20.72 -12.76
N LEU A 205 5.50 -20.47 -11.52
CA LEU A 205 6.38 -20.08 -10.41
C LEU A 205 6.32 -21.14 -9.30
N ASP A 206 7.33 -22.00 -9.22
CA ASP A 206 7.49 -22.95 -8.13
C ASP A 206 7.86 -22.23 -6.83
N GLY A 207 7.15 -22.54 -5.75
CA GLY A 207 7.37 -21.99 -4.40
C GLY A 207 6.22 -21.10 -3.92
N GLU A 208 5.81 -21.26 -2.67
CA GLU A 208 4.84 -20.38 -1.99
C GLU A 208 5.13 -18.91 -2.32
N LYS A 209 4.17 -18.19 -2.90
CA LYS A 209 4.29 -16.74 -3.07
C LYS A 209 3.10 -16.09 -2.43
N GLY A 210 3.24 -15.89 -1.12
CA GLY A 210 2.30 -15.17 -0.27
C GLY A 210 2.01 -13.78 -0.82
N GLY A 211 0.80 -13.30 -0.54
CA GLY A 211 0.43 -11.92 -0.81
C GLY A 211 1.34 -10.92 -0.09
N ILE A 212 1.36 -9.67 -0.55
CA ILE A 212 2.05 -8.58 0.11
C ILE A 212 1.21 -8.15 1.31
N ARG A 213 1.62 -8.46 2.54
CA ARG A 213 0.80 -8.22 3.75
C ARG A 213 1.56 -7.53 4.86
N THR A 214 2.86 -7.76 4.92
CA THR A 214 3.73 -7.32 6.01
C THR A 214 4.82 -6.38 5.50
N SER A 215 5.58 -5.81 6.44
CA SER A 215 6.74 -5.00 6.08
C SER A 215 7.84 -5.78 5.39
N ALA A 216 8.04 -7.04 5.78
CA ALA A 216 8.97 -7.95 5.13
C ALA A 216 8.55 -8.24 3.68
N ASP A 217 7.24 -8.38 3.40
CA ASP A 217 6.76 -8.61 2.04
C ASP A 217 7.02 -7.41 1.13
N LYS A 218 6.80 -6.18 1.63
CA LYS A 218 7.14 -4.97 0.86
C LYS A 218 8.64 -4.92 0.58
N LEU A 219 9.50 -5.18 1.58
CA LEU A 219 10.94 -5.25 1.37
C LEU A 219 11.32 -6.31 0.32
N ALA A 220 10.72 -7.49 0.35
CA ALA A 220 11.00 -8.57 -0.59
C ALA A 220 10.59 -8.28 -2.04
N ASN A 221 9.62 -7.37 -2.24
CA ASN A 221 9.13 -6.94 -3.56
C ASN A 221 9.73 -5.59 -4.02
N MET A 222 10.54 -4.94 -3.18
CA MET A 222 11.24 -3.71 -3.53
C MET A 222 12.48 -4.01 -4.39
N PRO A 223 12.78 -3.22 -5.45
CA PRO A 223 14.04 -3.35 -6.18
C PRO A 223 15.24 -3.17 -5.23
N THR A 224 16.37 -3.80 -5.58
CA THR A 224 17.61 -3.63 -4.82
C THR A 224 18.13 -2.19 -4.94
N PRO A 225 18.30 -1.46 -3.84
CA PRO A 225 18.88 -0.10 -3.81
C PRO A 225 20.36 -0.05 -4.25
N VAL A 226 20.85 1.10 -4.75
CA VAL A 226 22.24 1.23 -5.21
C VAL A 226 23.26 0.97 -4.11
N LYS A 227 22.95 1.37 -2.86
CA LYS A 227 23.84 1.11 -1.71
C LYS A 227 24.03 -0.40 -1.43
N PHE A 228 23.16 -1.24 -1.98
CA PHE A 228 23.25 -2.71 -1.92
C PHE A 228 23.58 -3.35 -3.27
N GLY A 229 24.08 -2.57 -4.24
CA GLY A 229 24.52 -3.07 -5.55
C GLY A 229 23.44 -3.07 -6.64
N GLY A 230 22.33 -2.37 -6.43
CA GLY A 230 21.31 -2.13 -7.46
C GLY A 230 21.76 -1.22 -8.60
N GLU A 231 20.97 -1.21 -9.68
CA GLU A 231 21.23 -0.41 -10.89
C GLU A 231 20.52 0.96 -10.89
N GLU A 232 19.54 1.15 -10.00
CA GLU A 232 18.66 2.32 -9.95
C GLU A 232 18.64 2.91 -8.53
N LEU A 233 18.61 4.24 -8.43
CA LEU A 233 18.42 4.93 -7.15
C LEU A 233 16.97 4.71 -6.68
N VAL A 234 16.80 3.98 -5.59
CA VAL A 234 15.48 3.62 -5.06
C VAL A 234 15.02 4.67 -4.05
N VAL A 235 13.96 5.39 -4.41
CA VAL A 235 13.24 6.30 -3.50
C VAL A 235 11.95 5.61 -3.07
N TYR A 236 11.78 5.39 -1.76
CA TYR A 236 10.57 4.78 -1.21
C TYR A 236 9.76 5.80 -0.42
N VAL A 237 8.46 5.86 -0.68
CA VAL A 237 7.51 6.74 0.02
C VAL A 237 6.44 5.89 0.69
N GLY A 238 6.25 6.07 2.00
CA GLY A 238 5.26 5.32 2.80
C GLY A 238 4.81 6.12 4.03
N ASP A 239 3.85 5.60 4.79
CA ASP A 239 3.29 6.32 5.95
C ASP A 239 3.08 5.44 7.19
N SER A 240 3.24 4.12 7.07
CA SER A 240 2.82 3.19 8.12
C SER A 240 3.88 2.17 8.52
N ALA A 241 3.55 1.36 9.53
CA ALA A 241 4.40 0.25 9.98
C ALA A 241 4.67 -0.80 8.89
N THR A 242 3.78 -0.96 7.91
CA THR A 242 4.01 -1.88 6.78
C THR A 242 5.11 -1.38 5.84
N ASP A 243 5.44 -0.09 5.86
CA ASP A 243 6.52 0.48 5.05
C ASP A 243 7.88 0.46 5.74
N PHE A 244 7.91 0.10 7.01
CA PHE A 244 9.07 0.28 7.88
C PHE A 244 10.38 -0.27 7.29
N GLU A 245 10.40 -1.55 6.91
CA GLU A 245 11.62 -2.18 6.40
C GLU A 245 12.04 -1.62 5.03
N ALA A 246 11.08 -1.32 4.16
CA ALA A 246 11.35 -0.75 2.85
C ALA A 246 11.90 0.69 2.94
N LEU A 247 11.35 1.51 3.85
CA LEU A 247 11.84 2.86 4.15
C LEU A 247 13.29 2.87 4.62
N LEU A 248 13.67 1.94 5.49
CA LEU A 248 15.06 1.85 5.98
C LEU A 248 16.02 1.27 4.92
N ALA A 249 15.52 0.37 4.08
CA ALA A 249 16.32 -0.28 3.05
C ALA A 249 16.56 0.62 1.83
N ALA A 250 15.61 1.49 1.44
CA ALA A 250 15.75 2.36 0.27
C ALA A 250 16.98 3.27 0.31
N ASP A 251 17.46 3.72 -0.84
CA ASP A 251 18.51 4.75 -0.88
C ASP A 251 18.01 6.06 -0.26
N VAL A 252 16.72 6.37 -0.50
CA VAL A 252 16.01 7.47 0.16
C VAL A 252 14.63 7.00 0.61
N GLY A 253 14.46 6.80 1.92
CA GLY A 253 13.15 6.55 2.54
C GLY A 253 12.47 7.85 2.95
N ILE A 254 11.22 8.05 2.55
CA ILE A 254 10.41 9.25 2.83
C ILE A 254 9.10 8.83 3.51
N CYS A 255 8.89 9.31 4.73
CA CYS A 255 7.64 9.18 5.44
C CYS A 255 6.67 10.31 5.06
N ILE A 256 5.45 10.00 4.65
CA ILE A 256 4.39 11.01 4.59
C ILE A 256 3.91 11.33 6.01
N ARG A 257 3.75 12.62 6.32
CA ARG A 257 3.27 13.11 7.62
C ARG A 257 2.40 14.34 7.44
N ASP A 258 1.09 14.16 7.54
CA ASP A 258 0.18 15.30 7.52
C ASP A 258 0.48 16.24 8.70
N GLU A 259 0.68 17.53 8.42
CA GLU A 259 1.06 18.50 9.45
C GLU A 259 -0.10 18.83 10.40
N GLU A 260 -1.32 18.90 9.87
CA GLU A 260 -2.51 19.28 10.65
C GLU A 260 -3.11 18.08 11.39
N GLU A 261 -3.37 16.99 10.66
CA GLU A 261 -4.05 15.81 11.19
C GLU A 261 -3.38 14.51 10.71
N PRO A 262 -2.24 14.12 11.33
CA PRO A 262 -1.59 12.88 10.97
C PRO A 262 -2.42 11.66 11.35
N SER A 263 -2.45 10.68 10.44
CA SER A 263 -3.13 9.40 10.65
C SER A 263 -2.52 8.65 11.85
N SER A 264 -3.24 7.65 12.38
CA SER A 264 -2.69 6.78 13.43
C SER A 264 -1.41 6.06 12.96
N GLY A 265 -1.39 5.61 11.71
CA GLY A 265 -0.22 4.98 11.08
C GLY A 265 0.98 5.92 11.03
N GLN A 266 0.78 7.16 10.58
CA GLN A 266 1.82 8.19 10.52
C GLN A 266 2.40 8.52 11.89
N LYS A 267 1.53 8.67 12.90
CA LYS A 267 1.94 8.91 14.30
C LYS A 267 2.74 7.74 14.83
N GLU A 268 2.23 6.52 14.67
CA GLU A 268 2.89 5.32 15.16
C GLU A 268 4.26 5.08 14.50
N LEU A 269 4.37 5.31 13.19
CA LEU A 269 5.65 5.21 12.48
C LEU A 269 6.64 6.26 12.98
N ALA A 270 6.23 7.52 13.13
CA ALA A 270 7.10 8.58 13.66
C ALA A 270 7.57 8.31 15.10
N GLU A 271 6.67 7.84 15.97
CA GLU A 271 7.00 7.42 17.33
C GLU A 271 7.98 6.25 17.32
N THR A 272 7.77 5.26 16.45
CA THR A 272 8.61 4.07 16.32
C THR A 272 10.01 4.42 15.86
N LEU A 273 10.16 5.22 14.80
CA LEU A 273 11.45 5.69 14.30
C LEU A 273 12.22 6.46 15.39
N THR A 274 11.52 7.30 16.16
CA THR A 274 12.12 8.05 17.28
C THR A 274 12.58 7.10 18.38
N ARG A 275 11.73 6.16 18.78
CA ARG A 275 11.99 5.20 19.85
C ARG A 275 13.20 4.30 19.56
N ILE A 276 13.41 3.92 18.31
CA ILE A 276 14.52 3.05 17.91
C ILE A 276 15.77 3.80 17.44
N GLY A 277 15.77 5.14 17.53
CA GLY A 277 16.93 5.97 17.23
C GLY A 277 17.21 6.20 15.74
N VAL A 278 16.21 6.11 14.87
CA VAL A 278 16.36 6.48 13.45
C VAL A 278 16.28 7.99 13.29
N GLU A 279 17.27 8.58 12.63
CA GLU A 279 17.29 10.03 12.35
C GLU A 279 16.18 10.40 11.38
N GLN A 280 15.48 11.50 11.66
CA GLN A 280 14.35 11.96 10.87
C GLN A 280 14.56 13.42 10.48
N HIS A 281 14.56 13.70 9.18
CA HIS A 281 14.74 15.05 8.65
C HIS A 281 13.58 15.44 7.74
N ARG A 282 13.22 16.72 7.71
CA ARG A 282 12.31 17.18 6.65
C ARG A 282 12.99 16.99 5.30
N ILE A 283 12.21 16.58 4.30
CA ILE A 283 12.66 16.42 2.92
C ILE A 283 13.27 17.74 2.41
N LYS A 284 14.33 17.62 1.61
CA LYS A 284 14.99 18.73 0.88
C LYS A 284 14.94 18.42 -0.62
N LEU A 285 15.63 19.20 -1.45
CA LEU A 285 15.90 18.80 -2.82
C LEU A 285 16.76 17.53 -2.82
N LEU A 286 16.40 16.53 -3.64
CA LEU A 286 17.11 15.25 -3.68
C LEU A 286 18.60 15.44 -3.99
N ALA A 287 18.96 16.38 -4.87
CA ALA A 287 20.35 16.73 -5.17
C ALA A 287 21.14 17.29 -3.96
N GLU A 288 20.47 17.77 -2.91
CA GLU A 288 21.08 18.29 -1.69
C GLU A 288 21.11 17.28 -0.54
N MET A 289 20.47 16.12 -0.72
CA MET A 289 20.48 15.08 0.29
C MET A 289 21.87 14.42 0.32
N PRO A 290 22.42 14.14 1.52
CA PRO A 290 23.63 13.35 1.61
C PRO A 290 23.43 12.02 0.90
N PRO A 291 24.44 11.52 0.17
CA PRO A 291 24.37 10.19 -0.41
C PRO A 291 24.10 9.16 0.69
N ALA A 292 23.44 8.06 0.32
CA ALA A 292 23.29 6.94 1.23
C ALA A 292 24.68 6.48 1.69
N ASP A 293 24.97 6.69 2.98
CA ASP A 293 26.15 6.11 3.63
C ASP A 293 25.68 5.22 4.79
N ASP A 294 26.47 4.19 5.08
CA ASP A 294 26.14 3.19 6.11
C ASP A 294 26.40 3.68 7.53
N SER A 295 26.79 4.95 7.74
CA SER A 295 27.21 5.43 9.05
C SER A 295 26.03 5.72 9.97
N LEU A 296 24.88 6.13 9.42
CA LEU A 296 23.65 6.44 10.18
C LEU A 296 22.39 6.12 9.35
N VAL A 297 21.49 5.33 9.94
CA VAL A 297 20.18 5.05 9.37
C VAL A 297 19.29 6.29 9.54
N ARG A 298 18.88 6.89 8.43
CA ARG A 298 18.04 8.07 8.40
C ARG A 298 16.86 7.88 7.47
N VAL A 299 15.77 8.57 7.77
CA VAL A 299 14.64 8.75 6.86
C VAL A 299 14.31 10.23 6.74
N TYR A 300 13.66 10.57 5.65
CA TYR A 300 13.09 11.90 5.45
C TYR A 300 11.60 11.87 5.74
N TRP A 301 11.00 13.04 5.93
CA TRP A 301 9.55 13.17 5.94
C TRP A 301 9.10 14.35 5.08
N ALA A 302 7.96 14.16 4.41
CA ALA A 302 7.32 15.14 3.56
C ALA A 302 5.86 15.31 4.00
N LYS A 303 5.32 16.52 3.91
CA LYS A 303 3.92 16.73 4.33
C LYS A 303 2.92 16.10 3.36
N ASN A 304 3.27 16.03 2.08
CA ASN A 304 2.43 15.50 1.01
C ASN A 304 3.29 15.11 -0.20
N LEU A 305 2.64 14.58 -1.25
CA LEU A 305 3.34 14.17 -2.47
C LEU A 305 3.82 15.36 -3.30
N GLN A 306 3.29 16.55 -3.09
CA GLN A 306 3.79 17.77 -3.76
C GLN A 306 5.21 18.11 -3.31
N GLU A 307 5.54 17.97 -2.02
CA GLU A 307 6.92 18.14 -1.54
C GLU A 307 7.86 17.08 -2.08
N VAL A 308 7.38 15.83 -2.20
CA VAL A 308 8.14 14.73 -2.83
C VAL A 308 8.41 15.05 -4.30
N ALA A 309 7.38 15.44 -5.06
CA ALA A 309 7.51 15.82 -6.46
C ALA A 309 8.54 16.96 -6.65
N LEU A 310 8.50 17.99 -5.81
CA LEU A 310 9.47 19.08 -5.85
C LEU A 310 10.89 18.59 -5.55
N SER A 311 11.06 17.72 -4.55
CA SER A 311 12.35 17.12 -4.22
C SER A 311 12.96 16.36 -5.40
N LEU A 312 12.17 15.49 -6.04
CA LEU A 312 12.64 14.61 -7.13
C LEU A 312 12.94 15.39 -8.41
N SER A 313 12.23 16.49 -8.67
CA SER A 313 12.47 17.34 -9.84
C SER A 313 13.88 17.94 -9.89
N SER A 314 14.57 18.03 -8.74
CA SER A 314 15.95 18.53 -8.67
C SER A 314 17.02 17.52 -9.10
N TYR A 315 16.65 16.27 -9.34
CA TYR A 315 17.61 15.18 -9.60
C TYR A 315 18.12 15.14 -11.05
N TYR A 316 17.40 15.76 -11.98
CA TYR A 316 17.71 15.81 -13.41
C TYR A 316 18.20 17.18 -13.85
#